data_AF-A0A3A8L653-F1
#
_entry.id   AF-A0A3A8L653-F1
#
_cell.length_a   1.000
_cell.length_b   1.000
_cell.length_c   1.000
_cell.angle_alpha   90.00
_cell.angle_beta   90.00
_cell.angle_gamma   90.00
#
_symmetry.space_group_name_H-M   'P 1'
#
loop_
_entity.id
_entity.type
_entity.pdbx_description
1 polymer ?
#
loop_
_entity_poly.entity_id
_entity_poly.type
_entity_poly.pdbx_seq_one_letter_code
_entity_poly.pdbx_strand_id
1 'polypeptide(L)'
;MKRLTPLLLLLPALASAQDRGELAFNKACAQCHQAQAPSPAPKRAKGTREPVGPAMDQVVRRKSLEEIHAWVQSPHRFNPKAICDTRLLGPDDLEPLMGFLATVTVPAEPPRRVVLKQRMEQQVTERTRRKKAEAEAKAKKSQSTNQGKK
;
A
#
# COMPACT_ATOMS: atom_id res chain seq x y z
N MET A 1 -27.62 21.66 18.82
CA MET A 1 -26.49 21.56 17.87
C MET A 1 -25.20 21.52 18.68
N LYS A 2 -24.61 20.32 18.84
CA LYS A 2 -23.45 20.10 19.72
C LYS A 2 -22.16 20.36 18.93
N ARG A 3 -21.26 21.15 19.54
CA ARG A 3 -20.03 21.68 18.96
C ARG A 3 -19.04 20.53 18.67
N LEU A 4 -19.00 20.07 17.41
CA LEU A 4 -18.04 19.09 16.89
C LEU A 4 -16.72 19.73 16.39
N THR A 5 -16.59 21.05 16.53
CA THR A 5 -15.49 21.83 15.96
C THR A 5 -14.08 21.62 16.56
N PRO A 6 -13.85 21.20 17.82
CA PRO A 6 -12.49 21.14 18.34
C PRO A 6 -11.69 19.92 17.82
N LEU A 7 -12.35 18.89 17.30
CA LEU A 7 -11.65 17.67 16.82
C LEU A 7 -10.96 17.87 15.47
N LEU A 8 -11.48 18.78 14.63
CA LEU A 8 -10.95 19.04 13.29
C LEU A 8 -9.58 19.74 13.29
N LEU A 9 -9.23 20.46 14.37
CA LEU A 9 -7.98 21.20 14.48
C LEU A 9 -6.77 20.32 14.84
N LEU A 10 -6.98 19.06 15.27
CA LEU A 10 -5.92 18.13 15.65
C LEU A 10 -5.39 17.31 14.46
N LEU A 11 -6.11 17.24 13.35
CA LEU A 11 -5.73 16.45 12.18
C LEU A 11 -4.39 16.87 11.54
N PRO A 12 -4.05 18.17 11.39
CA PRO A 12 -2.80 18.58 10.74
C PRO A 12 -1.55 18.11 11.51
N ALA A 13 -1.61 18.12 12.84
CA ALA A 13 -0.51 17.68 13.69
C ALA A 13 -0.22 16.19 13.48
N LEU A 14 -1.28 15.35 13.43
CA LEU A 14 -1.15 13.93 13.15
C LEU A 14 -0.58 13.67 11.76
N ALA A 15 -1.03 14.39 10.73
CA ALA A 15 -0.49 14.26 9.38
C ALA A 15 1.02 14.57 9.34
N SER A 16 1.46 15.65 9.98
CA SER A 16 2.87 16.03 10.02
C SER A 16 3.77 15.02 10.76
N ALA A 17 3.25 14.37 11.81
CA ALA A 17 3.96 13.32 12.52
C ALA A 17 4.11 12.05 11.65
N GLN A 18 3.07 11.73 10.87
CA GLN A 18 3.08 10.66 9.89
C GLN A 18 4.12 10.89 8.79
N ASP A 19 4.18 12.10 8.22
CA ASP A 19 5.14 12.46 7.19
C ASP A 19 6.59 12.36 7.71
N ARG A 20 6.83 12.78 8.95
CA ARG A 20 8.14 12.65 9.59
C ARG A 20 8.53 11.19 9.82
N GLY A 21 7.59 10.36 10.27
CA GLY A 21 7.81 8.93 10.44
C GLY A 21 8.08 8.19 9.13
N GLU A 22 7.37 8.55 8.06
CA GLU A 22 7.61 8.02 6.73
C GLU A 22 9.00 8.43 6.20
N LEU A 23 9.41 9.68 6.42
CA LEU A 23 10.75 10.15 6.06
C LEU A 23 11.84 9.38 6.82
N ALA A 24 11.66 9.18 8.13
CA ALA A 24 12.57 8.39 8.96
C ALA A 24 12.70 6.95 8.44
N PHE A 25 11.56 6.31 8.09
CA PHE A 25 11.53 4.98 7.49
C PHE A 25 12.29 4.94 6.16
N ASN A 26 12.03 5.91 5.27
CA ASN A 26 12.67 5.97 3.96
C ASN A 26 14.19 6.17 4.06
N LYS A 27 14.65 6.92 5.06
CA LYS A 27 16.07 7.19 5.30
C LYS A 27 16.82 5.97 5.88
N ALA A 28 16.24 5.28 6.86
CA ALA A 28 16.96 4.28 7.66
C ALA A 28 16.54 2.83 7.37
N CYS A 29 15.33 2.59 6.87
CA CYS A 29 14.75 1.24 6.81
C CYS A 29 14.47 0.76 5.39
N ALA A 30 14.06 1.67 4.49
CA ALA A 30 13.56 1.32 3.15
C ALA A 30 14.59 0.65 2.22
N GLN A 31 15.88 0.73 2.55
CA GLN A 31 16.93 0.00 1.82
C GLN A 31 16.83 -1.52 2.01
N CYS A 32 16.33 -1.96 3.17
CA CYS A 32 16.26 -3.37 3.53
C CYS A 32 14.83 -3.87 3.68
N HIS A 33 13.89 -3.01 4.09
CA HIS A 33 12.50 -3.36 4.37
C HIS A 33 11.54 -2.64 3.43
N GLN A 34 10.40 -3.25 3.17
CA GLN A 34 9.24 -2.55 2.59
C GLN A 34 8.31 -2.15 3.72
N ALA A 35 7.66 -0.98 3.65
CA ALA A 35 6.65 -0.61 4.65
C ALA A 35 5.46 -1.59 4.63
N GLN A 36 5.01 -1.95 3.42
CA GLN A 36 3.92 -2.91 3.18
C GLN A 36 4.37 -4.03 2.26
N ALA A 37 3.83 -5.22 2.47
CA ALA A 37 4.04 -6.33 1.56
C ALA A 37 3.48 -5.96 0.17
N PRO A 38 4.15 -6.32 -0.93
CA PRO A 38 3.63 -6.05 -2.25
C PRO A 38 2.30 -6.79 -2.46
N SER A 39 1.20 -6.03 -2.52
CA SER A 39 -0.03 -6.45 -3.22
C SER A 39 0.32 -6.72 -4.69
N PRO A 40 -0.30 -7.69 -5.40
CA PRO A 40 0.24 -8.25 -6.64
C PRO A 40 0.79 -7.20 -7.62
N ALA A 41 2.13 -7.15 -7.61
CA ALA A 41 3.13 -6.49 -8.43
C ALA A 41 2.81 -5.14 -9.10
N PRO A 42 3.32 -4.01 -8.57
CA PRO A 42 3.88 -3.02 -9.47
C PRO A 42 5.23 -3.54 -9.99
N LYS A 43 5.44 -3.44 -11.30
CA LYS A 43 6.74 -3.71 -11.93
C LYS A 43 7.77 -2.79 -11.28
N ARG A 44 8.75 -3.36 -10.57
CA ARG A 44 9.86 -2.63 -9.94
C ARG A 44 10.64 -1.86 -11.02
N ALA A 45 11.08 -0.65 -10.69
CA ALA A 45 12.05 0.05 -11.51
C ALA A 45 13.35 -0.77 -11.55
N LYS A 46 13.93 -0.97 -12.74
CA LYS A 46 15.24 -1.62 -12.88
C LYS A 46 16.27 -0.85 -12.05
N GLY A 47 16.96 -1.54 -11.13
CA GLY A 47 18.06 -0.97 -10.33
C GLY A 47 17.81 -0.87 -8.81
N THR A 48 16.59 -1.07 -8.32
CA THR A 48 16.34 -1.14 -6.87
C THR A 48 16.73 -2.52 -6.33
N ARG A 49 17.65 -2.56 -5.36
CA ARG A 49 18.04 -3.78 -4.64
C ARG A 49 16.81 -4.43 -3.99
N GLU A 50 16.72 -5.76 -4.04
CA GLU A 50 15.61 -6.45 -3.41
C GLU A 50 15.68 -6.26 -1.88
N PRO A 51 14.56 -5.90 -1.23
CA PRO A 51 14.49 -5.81 0.22
C PRO A 51 14.88 -7.16 0.83
N VAL A 52 15.95 -7.16 1.61
CA VAL A 52 16.49 -8.34 2.30
C VAL A 52 15.77 -8.66 3.60
N GLY A 53 15.07 -7.68 4.18
CA GLY A 53 14.26 -7.83 5.38
C GLY A 53 12.77 -8.04 5.07
N PRO A 54 11.99 -8.59 6.02
CA PRO A 54 10.54 -8.76 5.86
C PRO A 54 9.84 -7.40 5.69
N ALA A 55 8.67 -7.42 5.06
CA ALA A 55 7.83 -6.22 5.02
C ALA A 55 7.32 -5.86 6.43
N MET A 56 7.34 -4.57 6.76
CA MET A 56 7.07 -4.11 8.12
C MET A 56 5.63 -4.35 8.56
N ASP A 57 4.67 -4.29 7.65
CA ASP A 57 3.28 -4.70 7.90
C ASP A 57 3.16 -6.14 8.41
N GLN A 58 4.06 -7.05 8.01
CA GLN A 58 4.12 -8.41 8.55
C GLN A 58 4.77 -8.45 9.94
N VAL A 59 5.77 -7.60 10.17
CA VAL A 59 6.47 -7.50 11.47
C VAL A 59 5.51 -6.98 12.54
N VAL A 60 4.83 -5.86 12.28
CA VAL A 60 3.88 -5.23 13.23
C VAL A 60 2.66 -6.11 13.51
N ARG A 61 2.34 -7.09 12.65
CA ARG A 61 1.30 -8.09 12.93
C ARG A 61 1.74 -9.18 13.91
N ARG A 62 3.05 -9.37 14.08
CA ARG A 62 3.64 -10.42 14.94
C ARG A 62 4.31 -9.88 16.19
N LYS A 63 4.67 -8.61 16.18
CA LYS A 63 5.42 -7.91 17.24
C LYS A 63 4.67 -6.65 17.64
N SER A 64 4.61 -6.40 18.94
CA SER A 64 4.09 -5.14 19.47
C SER A 64 4.99 -3.97 19.04
N LEU A 65 4.43 -2.75 18.99
CA LEU A 65 5.21 -1.54 18.72
C LEU A 65 6.30 -1.33 19.77
N GLU A 66 6.07 -1.72 21.03
CA GLU A 66 7.07 -1.66 22.10
C GLU A 66 8.26 -2.61 21.85
N GLU A 67 8.00 -3.86 21.43
CA GLU A 67 9.07 -4.79 21.04
C GLU A 67 9.87 -4.27 19.85
N ILE A 68 9.19 -3.68 18.87
CA ILE A 68 9.84 -3.10 17.68
C ILE A 68 10.68 -1.88 18.08
N HIS A 69 10.14 -1.00 18.92
CA HIS A 69 10.84 0.16 19.46
C HIS A 69 12.13 -0.28 20.18
N ALA A 70 12.02 -1.23 21.11
CA ALA A 70 13.18 -1.75 21.83
C ALA A 70 14.21 -2.39 20.89
N TRP A 71 13.77 -3.15 19.88
CA TRP A 71 14.65 -3.72 18.86
C TRP A 71 15.39 -2.63 18.09
N VAL A 72 14.70 -1.60 17.59
CA VAL A 72 15.30 -0.52 16.78
C VAL A 72 16.35 0.27 17.58
N GLN A 73 16.13 0.45 18.89
CA GLN A 73 17.12 1.11 19.75
C GLN A 73 18.44 0.34 19.83
N SER A 74 18.40 -1.00 19.81
CA SER A 74 19.63 -1.80 19.89
C SER A 74 19.45 -3.22 19.34
N PRO A 75 19.50 -3.42 18.01
CA PRO A 75 19.30 -4.75 17.42
C PRO A 75 20.30 -5.79 17.94
N HIS A 76 21.56 -5.36 18.14
CA HIS A 76 22.65 -6.21 18.62
C HIS A 76 22.48 -6.69 20.06
N ARG A 77 21.67 -5.99 20.89
CA ARG A 77 21.35 -6.42 22.26
C ARG A 77 20.45 -7.65 22.27
N PHE A 78 19.53 -7.76 21.30
CA PHE A 78 18.63 -8.90 21.17
C PHE A 78 19.22 -10.01 20.32
N ASN A 79 20.00 -9.65 19.29
CA ASN A 79 20.71 -10.60 18.45
C ASN A 79 22.08 -10.02 18.07
N PRO A 80 23.19 -10.51 18.65
CA PRO A 80 24.53 -10.03 18.34
C PRO A 80 24.89 -10.10 16.84
N LYS A 81 24.26 -11.01 16.08
CA LYS A 81 24.45 -11.20 14.64
C LYS A 81 23.46 -10.41 13.78
N ALA A 82 22.68 -9.49 14.36
CA ALA A 82 21.77 -8.64 13.60
C ALA A 82 22.53 -7.81 12.54
N ILE A 83 21.98 -7.74 11.32
CA ILE A 83 22.53 -6.92 10.22
C ILE A 83 21.75 -5.59 10.10
N CYS A 84 20.70 -5.41 10.91
CA CYS A 84 19.90 -4.20 10.95
C CYS A 84 20.73 -3.04 11.53
N ASP A 85 21.08 -2.07 10.69
CA ASP A 85 21.83 -0.87 11.09
C ASP A 85 20.88 0.31 11.29
N THR A 86 20.73 0.75 12.55
CA THR A 86 19.83 1.86 12.92
C THR A 86 20.56 3.18 13.11
N ARG A 87 21.86 3.27 12.79
CA ARG A 87 22.67 4.50 12.98
C ARG A 87 22.23 5.68 12.11
N LEU A 88 21.47 5.44 11.05
CA LEU A 88 20.91 6.50 10.19
C LEU A 88 19.63 7.13 10.78
N LEU A 89 19.05 6.52 11.82
CA LEU A 89 17.89 7.05 12.53
C LEU A 89 18.34 8.11 13.53
N GLY A 90 17.82 9.34 13.39
CA GLY A 90 18.10 10.40 14.35
C GLY A 90 17.46 10.11 15.71
N PRO A 91 17.96 10.71 16.81
CA PRO A 91 17.39 10.51 18.14
C PRO A 91 15.91 10.93 18.23
N ASP A 92 15.51 11.97 17.49
CA ASP A 92 14.14 12.49 17.46
C ASP A 92 13.23 11.78 16.45
N ASP A 93 13.75 10.83 15.67
CA ASP A 93 13.02 10.19 14.57
C ASP A 93 12.40 8.84 14.97
N LEU A 94 12.78 8.31 16.14
CA LEU A 94 12.30 7.02 16.62
C LEU A 94 10.80 7.02 16.94
N GLU A 95 10.31 8.01 17.67
CA GLU A 95 8.88 8.13 17.99
C GLU A 95 8.01 8.38 16.74
N PRO A 96 8.35 9.32 15.84
CA PRO A 96 7.67 9.46 14.55
C PRO A 96 7.68 8.15 13.74
N LEU A 97 8.80 7.43 13.71
CA LEU A 97 8.89 6.14 13.03
C LEU A 97 7.91 5.12 13.62
N MET A 98 7.79 5.02 14.95
CA MET A 98 6.81 4.12 15.58
C MET A 98 5.37 4.52 15.22
N GLY A 99 5.07 5.83 15.20
CA GLY A 99 3.77 6.35 14.77
C GLY A 99 3.44 5.98 13.32
N PHE A 100 4.42 6.08 12.42
CA PHE A 100 4.26 5.62 11.03
C PHE A 100 4.05 4.10 10.94
N LEU A 101 4.86 3.29 11.64
CA LEU A 101 4.72 1.84 11.66
C LEU A 101 3.38 1.37 12.24
N ALA A 102 2.77 2.12 13.14
CA ALA A 102 1.41 1.84 13.61
C ALA A 102 0.36 1.86 12.48
N THR A 103 0.65 2.56 11.39
CA THR A 103 -0.27 2.73 10.25
C THR A 103 0.05 1.85 9.04
N VAL A 104 1.20 1.16 9.01
CA VAL A 104 1.58 0.37 7.83
C VAL A 104 0.71 -0.88 7.63
N THR A 105 -0.10 -1.29 8.61
CA THR A 105 -1.09 -2.36 8.40
C THR A 105 -2.30 -1.92 7.59
N VAL A 106 -2.53 -0.62 7.43
CA VAL A 106 -3.62 -0.08 6.61
C VAL A 106 -3.11 -0.01 5.16
N PRO A 107 -3.71 -0.73 4.20
CA PRO A 107 -3.27 -0.69 2.81
C PRO A 107 -3.22 0.75 2.32
N ALA A 108 -2.09 1.18 1.77
CA ALA A 108 -1.98 2.51 1.20
C ALA A 108 -3.00 2.66 0.06
N GLU A 109 -3.73 3.79 0.05
CA GLU A 109 -4.67 4.06 -1.04
C GLU A 109 -3.88 4.11 -2.37
N PRO A 110 -4.35 3.42 -3.42
CA PRO A 110 -3.65 3.45 -4.70
C PRO A 110 -3.55 4.90 -5.21
N PRO A 111 -2.41 5.32 -5.78
CA PRO A 111 -2.28 6.66 -6.33
C PRO A 111 -3.39 6.94 -7.36
N ARG A 112 -3.97 8.14 -7.35
CA ARG A 112 -5.11 8.53 -8.22
C ARG A 112 -4.94 8.11 -9.68
N ARG A 113 -3.71 8.21 -10.23
CA ARG A 113 -3.39 7.78 -11.61
C ARG A 113 -3.68 6.28 -11.86
N VAL A 114 -3.41 5.43 -10.88
CA VAL A 114 -3.63 3.98 -10.94
C VAL A 114 -5.12 3.70 -10.90
N VAL A 115 -5.84 4.35 -9.98
CA VAL A 115 -7.31 4.26 -9.88
C VAL A 115 -7.97 4.67 -11.19
N LEU A 116 -7.53 5.78 -11.78
CA LEU A 116 -8.04 6.26 -13.07
C LEU A 116 -7.79 5.25 -14.19
N LYS A 117 -6.56 4.71 -14.28
CA LYS A 117 -6.22 3.70 -15.29
C LYS A 117 -7.08 2.44 -15.16
N GLN A 118 -7.23 1.90 -13.95
CA GLN A 118 -8.07 0.74 -13.69
C GLN A 118 -9.53 0.99 -14.10
N ARG A 119 -10.06 2.18 -13.80
CA ARG A 119 -11.41 2.56 -14.19
C ARG A 119 -11.59 2.60 -15.71
N MET A 120 -10.60 3.12 -16.44
CA MET A 120 -10.62 3.14 -17.91
C MET A 120 -10.59 1.72 -18.49
N GLU A 121 -9.72 0.85 -17.97
CA GLU A 121 -9.63 -0.56 -18.40
C GLU A 121 -10.93 -1.33 -18.15
N GLN A 122 -11.58 -1.10 -17.00
CA GLN A 122 -12.90 -1.65 -16.69
C GLN A 122 -13.97 -1.17 -17.68
N GLN A 123 -13.97 0.12 -18.04
CA GLN A 123 -14.91 0.66 -19.02
C GLN A 123 -14.71 0.05 -20.42
N VAL A 124 -13.46 -0.14 -20.85
CA VAL A 124 -13.16 -0.76 -22.15
C VAL A 124 -13.61 -2.22 -22.17
N THR A 125 -13.31 -2.96 -21.10
CA THR A 125 -13.72 -4.36 -20.95
C THR A 125 -15.24 -4.50 -21.00
N GLU A 126 -15.97 -3.67 -20.27
CA GLU A 126 -17.43 -3.73 -20.24
C GLU A 126 -18.04 -3.31 -21.59
N ARG A 127 -17.50 -2.29 -22.25
CA ARG A 127 -17.93 -1.92 -23.62
C ARG A 127 -17.73 -3.07 -24.60
N THR A 128 -16.60 -3.76 -24.51
CA THR A 128 -16.28 -4.91 -25.37
C THR A 128 -17.25 -6.06 -25.11
N ARG A 129 -17.53 -6.36 -23.85
CA ARG A 129 -18.49 -7.39 -23.44
C ARG A 129 -19.90 -7.09 -23.95
N ARG A 130 -20.36 -5.85 -23.81
CA ARG A 130 -21.69 -5.42 -24.32
C ARG A 130 -21.78 -5.55 -25.83
N LYS A 131 -20.77 -5.09 -26.58
CA LYS A 131 -20.74 -5.25 -28.05
C LYS A 131 -20.78 -6.70 -28.49
N LYS A 132 -20.05 -7.58 -27.80
CA LYS A 132 -20.06 -9.03 -28.08
C LYS A 132 -21.45 -9.63 -27.83
N ALA A 133 -22.06 -9.33 -26.69
CA ALA A 133 -23.40 -9.81 -26.37
C ALA A 133 -24.46 -9.31 -27.37
N GLU A 134 -24.37 -8.05 -27.81
CA GLU A 134 -25.25 -7.50 -28.85
C GLU A 134 -25.05 -8.18 -30.21
N ALA A 135 -23.82 -8.46 -30.60
CA ALA A 135 -23.51 -9.18 -31.84
C ALA A 135 -24.05 -10.62 -31.80
N GLU A 136 -23.86 -11.33 -30.70
CA GLU A 136 -24.40 -12.68 -30.48
C GLU A 136 -25.94 -12.70 -30.50
N ALA A 137 -26.59 -11.71 -29.87
CA ALA A 137 -28.04 -11.58 -29.89
C ALA A 137 -28.58 -11.29 -31.31
N LYS A 138 -27.90 -10.42 -32.07
CA LYS A 138 -28.24 -10.14 -33.47
C LYS A 138 -28.07 -11.38 -34.35
N ALA A 139 -26.99 -12.14 -34.19
CA ALA A 139 -26.73 -13.36 -34.94
C ALA A 139 -27.78 -14.46 -34.66
N LYS A 140 -28.18 -14.64 -33.39
CA LYS A 140 -29.26 -15.58 -33.02
C LYS A 140 -30.60 -15.18 -33.63
N LYS A 141 -30.91 -13.87 -33.65
CA LYS A 141 -32.15 -13.36 -34.24
C LYS A 141 -32.21 -13.60 -35.76
N SER A 142 -31.14 -13.30 -36.50
CA SER A 142 -31.09 -13.51 -37.95
C SER A 142 -31.12 -14.99 -38.35
N GLN A 143 -30.57 -15.89 -37.54
CA GLN A 143 -30.63 -17.33 -37.77
C GLN A 143 -32.07 -17.89 -37.59
N SER A 144 -32.84 -17.37 -36.63
CA SER A 144 -34.23 -17.79 -36.40
C SER A 144 -35.19 -17.38 -37.52
N THR A 145 -34.95 -16.23 -38.17
CA THR A 145 -35.81 -15.72 -39.27
C THR A 145 -35.62 -16.45 -40.60
N ASN A 146 -34.49 -17.12 -40.82
CA ASN A 146 -34.22 -17.85 -42.07
C ASN A 146 -34.70 -19.31 -42.06
N GLN A 147 -35.12 -19.86 -40.92
CA GLN A 147 -35.62 -21.25 -40.81
C GLN A 147 -37.14 -21.39 -41.03
N GLY A 148 -37.88 -20.28 -41.20
CA GLY A 148 -39.35 -20.28 -41.35
C GLY A 148 -39.87 -20.20 -42.80
N LYS A 149 -39.03 -20.31 -43.82
CA LYS A 149 -39.43 -20.20 -45.23
C LYS A 149 -39.24 -21.57 -45.92
N LYS A 150 -40.19 -22.47 -45.71
CA LYS A 150 -40.41 -23.68 -46.51
C LYS A 150 -41.88 -23.75 -46.87
#